data_AF-A0A7J7KGE9-F1
#
_entry.id   AF-A0A7J7KGE9-F1
#
_cell.length_a   1.000
_cell.length_b   1.000
_cell.length_c   1.000
_cell.angle_alpha   90.00
_cell.angle_beta   90.00
_cell.angle_gamma   90.00
#
_symmetry.space_group_name_H-M   'P 1'
#
loop_
_entity.id
_entity.type
_entity.pdbx_description
1 polymer ?
#
loop_
_entity_poly.entity_id
_entity_poly.type
_entity_poly.pdbx_seq_one_letter_code
_entity_poly.pdbx_strand_id
1 'polypeptide(L)'
;MAANEISWDASTKDRMLRLSEHLLCQRNYFPVYPPSTDTNLDLELNEEFGGMSTSPHLLVMSSNFNQFIKSGNKTVCCNPGRLCKGEGGGTYLRMVIDSIANCDSVIDSVKAQVIRI
;
A
#
# COMPACT_ATOMS: atom_id res chain seq x y z
N MET A 1 -1.96 -5.62 -10.57
CA MET A 1 -0.74 -6.14 -9.90
C MET A 1 -0.99 -7.50 -9.29
N ALA A 2 -1.79 -7.58 -8.20
CA ALA A 2 -2.01 -8.83 -7.46
C ALA A 2 -2.47 -10.02 -8.32
N ALA A 3 -3.33 -9.78 -9.31
CA ALA A 3 -3.88 -10.83 -10.16
C ALA A 3 -2.85 -11.47 -11.12
N ASN A 4 -1.80 -10.74 -11.48
CA ASN A 4 -0.80 -11.17 -12.48
C ASN A 4 0.58 -11.42 -11.86
N GLU A 5 0.68 -11.36 -10.53
CA GLU A 5 1.93 -11.61 -9.81
C GLU A 5 2.17 -13.12 -9.65
N ILE A 6 3.40 -13.54 -9.90
CA ILE A 6 3.86 -14.91 -9.69
C ILE A 6 5.01 -14.90 -8.69
N SER A 7 5.01 -15.87 -7.77
CA SER A 7 6.08 -16.03 -6.78
C SER A 7 6.48 -17.49 -6.68
N TRP A 8 7.77 -17.71 -6.60
CA TRP A 8 8.33 -19.05 -6.40
C TRP A 8 8.05 -19.59 -4.97
N ASP A 9 7.93 -18.72 -3.97
CA ASP A 9 7.80 -19.09 -2.56
C ASP A 9 6.55 -18.44 -1.91
N ALA A 10 5.40 -18.75 -2.49
CA ALA A 10 4.13 -18.12 -2.13
C ALA A 10 3.61 -18.51 -0.73
N SER A 11 4.07 -19.62 -0.15
CA SER A 11 3.59 -20.14 1.13
C SER A 11 4.27 -19.51 2.34
N THR A 12 5.54 -19.09 2.21
CA THR A 12 6.30 -18.52 3.34
C THR A 12 6.31 -16.99 3.35
N LYS A 13 6.15 -16.34 2.18
CA LYS A 13 6.23 -14.87 2.07
C LYS A 13 4.86 -14.21 2.04
N ASP A 14 4.68 -13.21 2.90
CA ASP A 14 3.48 -12.36 2.93
C ASP A 14 3.25 -11.69 1.57
N ARG A 15 2.20 -12.15 0.88
CA ARG A 15 1.86 -11.67 -0.46
C ARG A 15 1.56 -10.17 -0.49
N MET A 16 0.89 -9.63 0.53
CA MET A 16 0.52 -8.21 0.54
C MET A 16 1.74 -7.33 0.77
N LEU A 17 2.65 -7.75 1.65
CA LEU A 17 3.93 -7.07 1.82
C LEU A 17 4.75 -7.08 0.51
N ARG A 18 4.87 -8.25 -0.14
CA ARG A 18 5.60 -8.38 -1.42
C ARG A 18 5.03 -7.49 -2.52
N LEU A 19 3.71 -7.42 -2.65
CA LEU A 19 3.05 -6.50 -3.60
C LEU A 19 3.34 -5.03 -3.27
N SER A 20 3.36 -4.68 -1.97
CA SER A 20 3.72 -3.33 -1.52
C SER A 20 5.17 -2.98 -1.87
N GLU A 21 6.09 -3.93 -1.68
CA GLU A 21 7.50 -3.76 -2.00
C GLU A 21 7.73 -3.54 -3.49
N HIS A 22 6.98 -4.21 -4.36
CA HIS A 22 7.06 -3.94 -5.79
C HIS A 22 6.73 -2.49 -6.15
N LEU A 23 5.71 -1.88 -5.52
CA LEU A 23 5.40 -0.45 -5.74
C LEU A 23 6.55 0.46 -5.30
N LEU A 24 7.14 0.17 -4.14
CA LEU A 24 8.29 0.91 -3.61
C LEU A 24 9.52 0.80 -4.51
N CYS A 25 9.84 -0.42 -4.97
CA CYS A 25 10.98 -0.66 -5.84
C CYS A 25 10.80 -0.05 -7.24
N GLN A 26 9.58 -0.10 -7.78
CA GLN A 26 9.27 0.47 -9.10
C GLN A 26 9.13 1.99 -9.06
N ARG A 27 9.02 2.60 -7.87
CA ARG A 27 8.93 4.05 -7.66
C ARG A 27 7.85 4.70 -8.53
N ASN A 28 6.72 4.02 -8.70
CA ASN A 28 5.58 4.51 -9.45
C ASN A 28 4.29 4.00 -8.79
N TYR A 29 3.28 4.85 -8.69
CA TYR A 29 2.00 4.52 -8.05
C TYR A 29 1.17 3.51 -8.85
N PHE A 30 1.40 3.39 -10.17
CA PHE A 30 0.74 2.44 -11.05
C PHE A 30 1.74 1.79 -12.04
N PRO A 31 2.56 0.84 -11.58
CA PRO A 31 3.64 0.27 -12.41
C PRO A 31 3.21 -0.94 -13.27
N VAL A 32 1.91 -1.27 -13.29
CA VAL A 32 1.41 -2.45 -13.99
C VAL A 32 1.10 -2.08 -15.43
N TYR A 33 1.80 -2.74 -16.36
CA TYR A 33 1.57 -2.59 -17.79
C TYR A 33 1.50 -3.96 -18.48
N PRO A 34 0.55 -4.19 -19.39
CA PRO A 34 -0.59 -3.32 -19.73
C PRO A 34 -1.55 -3.12 -18.53
N PRO A 35 -2.28 -1.98 -18.46
CA PRO A 35 -3.30 -1.79 -17.45
C PRO A 35 -4.42 -2.85 -17.60
N SER A 36 -5.16 -3.10 -16.53
CA SER A 36 -6.36 -3.94 -16.62
C SER A 36 -7.40 -3.33 -17.56
N THR A 37 -8.24 -4.17 -18.17
CA THR A 37 -9.32 -3.73 -19.07
C THR A 37 -10.28 -2.73 -18.43
N ASP A 38 -10.40 -2.76 -17.10
CA ASP A 38 -11.28 -1.86 -16.33
C ASP A 38 -10.63 -0.51 -15.97
N THR A 39 -9.37 -0.29 -16.35
CA THR A 39 -8.59 0.90 -15.99
C THR A 39 -8.06 1.58 -17.24
N ASN A 40 -8.52 2.79 -17.50
CA ASN A 40 -7.92 3.65 -18.50
C ASN A 40 -6.71 4.37 -17.89
N LEU A 41 -5.55 4.26 -18.54
CA LEU A 41 -4.32 4.92 -18.11
C LEU A 41 -3.80 5.79 -19.25
N ASP A 42 -3.70 7.09 -19.00
CA ASP A 42 -2.96 8.01 -19.85
C ASP A 42 -1.46 7.84 -19.56
N LEU A 43 -0.71 7.39 -20.56
CA LEU A 43 0.71 7.08 -20.37
C LEU A 43 1.56 8.33 -20.21
N GLU A 44 1.23 9.43 -20.88
CA GLU A 44 1.99 10.68 -20.81
C GLU A 44 1.85 11.28 -19.41
N LEU A 45 0.61 11.34 -18.89
CA LEU A 45 0.36 11.81 -17.53
C LEU A 45 0.93 10.87 -16.47
N ASN A 46 0.93 9.56 -16.69
CA ASN A 46 1.51 8.60 -15.74
C ASN A 46 3.04 8.70 -15.70
N GLU A 47 3.69 8.99 -16.81
CA GLU A 47 5.12 9.25 -16.85
C GLU A 47 5.47 10.55 -16.11
N GLU A 48 4.69 11.60 -16.31
CA GLU A 48 4.93 12.91 -15.68
C GLU A 48 4.60 12.92 -14.17
N PHE A 49 3.47 12.32 -13.77
CA PHE A 49 2.92 12.45 -12.40
C PHE A 49 2.81 11.14 -11.61
N GLY A 50 2.94 9.99 -12.26
CA GLY A 50 2.79 8.67 -11.61
C GLY A 50 4.02 8.24 -10.79
N GLY A 51 5.15 8.92 -10.94
CA GLY A 51 6.40 8.60 -10.27
C GLY A 51 6.45 8.97 -8.77
N MET A 52 7.23 8.22 -8.00
CA MET A 52 7.58 8.52 -6.61
C MET A 52 8.95 9.19 -6.55
N SER A 53 8.97 10.51 -6.30
CA SER A 53 10.20 11.29 -6.15
C SER A 53 11.08 10.83 -4.99
N THR A 54 10.46 10.31 -3.93
CA THR A 54 11.12 9.75 -2.74
C THR A 54 10.43 8.47 -2.28
N SER A 55 11.14 7.60 -1.57
CA SER A 55 10.49 6.48 -0.87
C SER A 55 9.60 7.06 0.24
N PRO A 56 8.29 6.76 0.26
CA PRO A 56 7.41 7.24 1.31
C PRO A 56 7.74 6.57 2.64
N HIS A 57 7.50 7.24 3.77
CA HIS A 57 7.54 6.60 5.08
C HIS A 57 6.24 5.84 5.40
N LEU A 58 5.15 6.27 4.77
CA LEU A 58 3.81 5.68 4.89
C LEU A 58 3.19 5.55 3.51
N LEU A 59 2.77 4.33 3.16
CA LEU A 59 2.06 4.01 1.92
C LEU A 59 0.66 3.51 2.26
N VAL A 60 -0.36 4.31 1.92
CA VAL A 60 -1.78 3.95 2.09
C VAL A 60 -2.33 3.47 0.75
N MET A 61 -2.74 2.20 0.68
CA MET A 61 -3.33 1.60 -0.51
C MET A 61 -4.75 1.16 -0.22
N SER A 62 -5.73 1.89 -0.74
CA SER A 62 -7.12 1.50 -0.63
C SER A 62 -7.45 0.42 -1.65
N SER A 63 -7.94 -0.74 -1.20
CA SER A 63 -8.32 -1.83 -2.11
C SER A 63 -9.52 -2.64 -1.59
N ASN A 64 -10.01 -3.55 -2.43
CA ASN A 64 -11.04 -4.53 -2.05
C ASN A 64 -10.47 -5.72 -1.27
N PHE A 65 -9.15 -5.85 -1.12
CA PHE A 65 -8.53 -6.88 -0.30
C PHE A 65 -8.81 -6.64 1.19
N ASN A 66 -8.53 -7.66 2.00
CA ASN A 66 -8.60 -7.54 3.45
C ASN A 66 -7.65 -6.45 3.95
N GLN A 67 -8.06 -5.79 5.02
CA GLN A 67 -7.28 -4.76 5.68
C GLN A 67 -5.94 -5.33 6.19
N PHE A 68 -4.89 -4.53 6.10
CA PHE A 68 -3.59 -4.91 6.64
C PHE A 68 -2.78 -3.67 7.03
N ILE A 69 -1.85 -3.86 7.95
CA ILE A 69 -0.76 -2.94 8.28
C ILE A 69 0.50 -3.80 8.31
N LYS A 70 1.48 -3.46 7.49
CA LYS A 70 2.74 -4.20 7.33
C LYS A 70 3.88 -3.20 7.19
N SER A 71 5.09 -3.58 7.57
CA SER A 71 6.28 -2.75 7.42
C SER A 71 7.33 -3.48 6.60
N GLY A 72 7.94 -2.77 5.65
CA GLY A 72 9.03 -3.27 4.80
C GLY A 72 9.73 -2.09 4.12
N ASN A 73 11.01 -2.24 3.78
CA ASN A 73 11.79 -1.18 3.13
C ASN A 73 11.66 0.20 3.80
N LYS A 74 11.73 0.25 5.14
CA LYS A 74 11.58 1.48 5.96
C LYS A 74 10.25 2.21 5.79
N THR A 75 9.24 1.55 5.20
CA THR A 75 7.92 2.10 4.92
C THR A 75 6.87 1.31 5.70
N VAL A 76 5.88 2.01 6.25
CA VAL A 76 4.66 1.39 6.75
C VAL A 76 3.65 1.33 5.60
N CYS A 77 3.27 0.13 5.17
CA CYS A 77 2.30 -0.12 4.10
C CYS A 77 0.97 -0.56 4.72
N CYS A 78 -0.11 0.07 4.32
CA CYS A 78 -1.41 -0.18 4.93
C CYS A 78 -2.56 -0.14 3.93
N ASN A 79 -3.53 -1.03 4.14
CA ASN A 79 -4.81 -1.04 3.45
C ASN A 79 -5.93 -0.87 4.48
N PRO A 80 -6.62 0.29 4.51
CA PRO A 80 -7.75 0.50 5.42
C PRO A 80 -8.96 -0.37 5.08
N GLY A 81 -9.02 -0.95 3.88
CA GLY A 81 -10.22 -1.53 3.32
C GLY A 81 -11.16 -0.46 2.76
N ARG A 82 -12.42 -0.83 2.52
CA ARG A 82 -13.48 0.08 2.10
C ARG A 82 -14.27 0.55 3.30
N LEU A 83 -14.68 1.82 3.29
CA LEU A 83 -15.53 2.39 4.34
C LEU A 83 -16.91 1.72 4.42
N CYS A 84 -17.42 1.21 3.29
CA CYS A 84 -18.63 0.39 3.21
C CYS A 84 -18.34 -0.84 2.33
N LYS A 85 -18.94 -2.00 2.65
CA LYS A 85 -18.85 -3.22 1.85
C LYS A 85 -20.27 -3.78 1.64
N GLY A 86 -20.77 -3.68 0.40
CA GLY A 86 -22.17 -3.98 0.09
C GLY A 86 -23.10 -3.03 0.84
N GLU A 87 -24.12 -3.56 1.51
CA GLU A 87 -25.07 -2.79 2.32
C GLU A 87 -24.57 -2.51 3.75
N GLY A 88 -23.40 -3.05 4.13
CA GLY A 88 -22.86 -2.95 5.49
C GLY A 88 -21.72 -1.94 5.68
N GLY A 89 -21.52 -1.54 6.93
CA GLY A 89 -20.37 -0.76 7.37
C GLY A 89 -19.04 -1.50 7.19
N GLY A 90 -18.04 -0.78 6.70
CA GLY A 90 -16.69 -1.26 6.46
C GLY A 90 -15.70 -0.78 7.53
N THR A 91 -14.50 -0.38 7.11
CA THR A 91 -13.39 -0.06 8.02
C THR A 91 -12.65 1.21 7.60
N TYR A 92 -11.96 1.82 8.56
CA TYR A 92 -11.03 2.93 8.35
C TYR A 92 -9.74 2.73 9.15
N LEU A 93 -8.68 3.41 8.73
CA LEU A 93 -7.39 3.39 9.41
C LEU A 93 -7.29 4.60 10.34
N ARG A 94 -6.90 4.34 11.60
CA ARG A 94 -6.46 5.36 12.56
C ARG A 94 -4.98 5.18 12.80
N MET A 95 -4.22 6.26 12.70
CA MET A 95 -2.78 6.26 12.91
C MET A 95 -2.36 7.42 13.81
N VAL A 96 -1.42 7.15 14.69
CA VAL A 96 -0.75 8.14 15.54
C VAL A 96 0.74 8.08 15.19
N ILE A 97 1.32 9.25 14.91
CA ILE A 97 2.72 9.39 14.54
C ILE A 97 3.36 10.26 15.62
N ASP A 98 4.21 9.64 16.44
CA ASP A 98 4.97 10.32 17.47
C ASP A 98 6.21 11.02 16.86
N SER A 99 6.81 11.97 17.58
CA SER A 99 8.02 12.66 17.12
C SER A 99 9.19 11.67 16.98
N ILE A 100 9.87 11.72 15.84
CA ILE A 100 11.04 10.89 15.52
C ILE A 100 12.26 11.28 16.36
N ALA A 101 12.21 12.39 17.12
CA ALA A 101 13.33 12.84 17.95
C ALA A 101 13.82 11.80 18.98
N ASN A 102 12.98 10.82 19.33
CA ASN A 102 13.29 9.72 20.25
C ASN A 102 13.38 8.34 19.58
N CYS A 103 13.35 8.24 18.24
CA CYS A 103 13.28 6.97 17.52
C CYS A 103 14.30 6.92 16.37
N ASP A 104 14.97 5.78 16.20
CA ASP A 104 15.92 5.56 15.11
C ASP A 104 15.23 5.37 13.74
N SER A 105 13.93 5.05 13.74
CA SER A 105 13.13 4.79 12.54
C SER A 105 11.70 5.30 12.67
N VAL A 106 11.12 5.77 11.55
CA VAL A 106 9.71 6.18 11.50
C VAL A 106 8.77 5.03 11.88
N ILE A 107 9.15 3.78 11.58
CA ILE A 107 8.34 2.60 11.90
C ILE A 107 8.07 2.50 13.41
N ASP A 108 9.04 2.86 14.24
CA ASP A 108 8.93 2.76 15.71
C ASP A 108 8.07 3.89 16.30
N SER A 109 7.99 5.01 15.59
CA SER A 109 7.18 6.18 15.98
C SER A 109 5.70 6.04 15.59
N VAL A 110 5.34 5.04 14.80
CA VAL A 110 4.00 4.89 14.23
C VAL A 110 3.19 3.83 14.97
N LYS A 111 2.02 4.23 15.48
CA LYS A 111 1.00 3.32 16.02
C LYS A 111 -0.23 3.36 15.13
N ALA A 112 -0.66 2.21 14.64
CA ALA A 112 -1.73 2.13 13.64
C ALA A 112 -2.76 1.05 14.00
N GLN A 113 -4.03 1.33 13.73
CA GLN A 113 -5.15 0.42 13.97
C GLN A 113 -6.20 0.57 12.88
N VAL A 114 -6.78 -0.54 12.42
CA VAL A 114 -7.97 -0.53 11.57
C VAL A 114 -9.22 -0.70 12.43
N ILE A 115 -10.19 0.20 12.27
CA ILE A 115 -11.40 0.29 13.08
C ILE A 115 -12.62 0.08 12.18
N ARG A 116 -13.63 -0.66 12.66
CA ARG A 116 -14.90 -0.87 11.97
C ARG A 116 -15.86 0.28 12.26
N ILE A 117 -16.60 0.73 11.25
CA ILE A 117 -17.66 1.73 11.43
C ILE A 117 -18.93 1.11 12.01
#